data_AF-A0A975FRJ8-F1
#
_entry.id   AF-A0A975FRJ8-F1
#
_cell.length_a   1.000
_cell.length_b   1.000
_cell.length_c   1.000
_cell.angle_alpha   90.00
_cell.angle_beta   90.00
_cell.angle_gamma   90.00
#
_symmetry.space_group_name_H-M   'P 1'
#
loop_
_entity.id
_entity.type
_entity.pdbx_description
1 polymer ?
#
loop_
_entity_poly.entity_id
_entity_poly.type
_entity_poly.pdbx_seq_one_letter_code
_entity_poly.pdbx_strand_id
1 'polypeptide(L)'
;MKYIYTIFIICLSYFSSYAQNFNIQNASFDICSGNFFDTGGLNGDYDNNESFVFTICPEEFGFSVLEFSEFDIGDDGDTMIIYNSDTNDPLQR
;
A
#
# COMPACT_ATOMS: atom_id res chain seq x y z
N MET A 1 -12.89 -38.79 15.27
CA MET A 1 -13.90 -37.91 14.65
C MET A 1 -13.89 -36.46 15.19
N LYS A 2 -13.75 -36.20 16.49
CA LYS A 2 -13.76 -34.82 17.04
C LYS A 2 -12.61 -33.92 16.56
N TYR A 3 -11.40 -34.45 16.43
CA TYR A 3 -10.22 -33.67 16.04
C TYR A 3 -10.17 -33.26 14.55
N ILE A 4 -10.93 -33.95 13.70
CA ILE A 4 -10.98 -33.68 12.24
C ILE A 4 -11.69 -32.34 11.97
N TYR A 5 -12.77 -32.03 12.69
CA TYR A 5 -13.46 -30.74 12.57
C TYR A 5 -12.60 -29.58 13.09
N THR A 6 -11.79 -29.80 14.11
CA THR A 6 -10.89 -28.77 14.67
C THR A 6 -9.76 -28.41 13.69
N ILE A 7 -9.18 -29.40 12.99
CA ILE A 7 -8.16 -29.18 11.97
C ILE A 7 -8.75 -28.45 10.74
N PHE A 8 -9.99 -28.76 10.36
CA PHE A 8 -10.68 -28.11 9.24
C PHE A 8 -10.98 -26.62 9.50
N ILE A 9 -11.40 -26.26 10.72
CA ILE A 9 -11.64 -24.86 11.11
C ILE A 9 -10.35 -24.04 11.13
N ILE A 10 -9.25 -24.63 11.62
CA ILE A 10 -7.91 -24.00 11.59
C ILE A 10 -7.43 -23.81 10.14
N CYS A 11 -7.74 -24.74 9.23
CA CYS A 11 -7.38 -24.64 7.81
C CYS A 11 -8.18 -23.55 7.06
N LEU A 12 -9.46 -23.32 7.41
CA LEU A 12 -10.26 -22.24 6.83
C LEU A 12 -9.81 -20.83 7.25
N SER A 13 -9.19 -20.68 8.43
CA SER A 13 -8.67 -19.38 8.88
C SER A 13 -7.39 -18.91 8.16
N TYR A 14 -6.73 -19.76 7.37
CA TYR A 14 -5.52 -19.39 6.61
C TYR A 14 -5.81 -18.70 5.27
N PHE A 15 -7.08 -18.61 4.84
CA PHE A 15 -7.46 -17.99 3.56
C PHE A 15 -8.06 -16.59 3.71
N SER A 16 -7.55 -15.79 4.64
CA SER A 16 -7.98 -14.39 4.77
C SER A 16 -6.92 -13.45 4.16
N SER A 17 -7.06 -13.15 2.87
CA SER A 17 -6.41 -11.98 2.27
C SER A 17 -7.21 -10.74 2.67
N TYR A 18 -6.81 -10.07 3.75
CA TYR A 18 -7.36 -8.76 4.07
C TYR A 18 -6.68 -7.71 3.20
N ALA A 19 -7.45 -6.96 2.42
CA ALA A 19 -6.97 -5.70 1.88
C ALA A 19 -6.64 -4.78 3.08
N GLN A 20 -5.40 -4.33 3.16
CA GLN A 20 -4.93 -3.45 4.23
C GLN A 20 -5.02 -1.98 3.78
N ASN A 21 -5.25 -1.10 4.74
CA ASN A 21 -5.18 0.34 4.53
C ASN A 21 -3.82 0.82 5.04
N PHE A 22 -3.07 1.50 4.19
CA PHE A 22 -1.77 2.07 4.51
C PHE A 22 -1.84 3.59 4.40
N ASN A 23 -1.35 4.30 5.40
CA ASN A 23 -1.05 5.72 5.25
C ASN A 23 0.40 5.87 4.77
N ILE A 24 0.68 6.89 3.97
CA ILE A 24 2.01 7.18 3.46
C ILE A 24 2.97 7.45 4.62
N GLN A 25 4.17 6.86 4.51
CA GLN A 25 5.27 7.03 5.46
C GLN A 25 6.56 6.54 4.81
N ASN A 26 7.70 6.84 5.45
CA ASN A 26 9.01 6.35 5.00
C ASN A 26 9.18 4.85 5.31
N ALA A 27 8.65 4.00 4.44
CA ALA A 27 8.70 2.55 4.60
C ALA A 27 8.52 1.80 3.28
N SER A 28 8.91 0.53 3.31
CA SER A 28 8.65 -0.45 2.25
C SER A 28 7.75 -1.54 2.78
N PHE A 29 6.74 -1.92 2.00
CA PHE A 29 5.74 -2.92 2.38
C PHE A 29 5.60 -3.98 1.29
N ASP A 30 5.60 -5.25 1.71
CA ASP A 30 5.18 -6.36 0.87
C ASP A 30 3.64 -6.35 0.78
N ILE A 31 3.11 -5.92 -0.37
CA ILE A 31 1.68 -5.69 -0.59
C ILE A 31 1.23 -6.41 -1.85
N CYS A 32 0.21 -7.26 -1.73
CA CYS A 32 -0.48 -7.86 -2.86
C CYS A 32 -1.76 -7.10 -3.26
N SER A 33 -2.43 -6.46 -2.31
CA SER A 33 -3.59 -5.59 -2.53
C SER A 33 -3.88 -4.73 -1.30
N GLY A 34 -4.53 -3.59 -1.49
CA GLY A 34 -4.88 -2.70 -0.40
C GLY A 34 -5.25 -1.31 -0.90
N ASN A 35 -5.61 -0.44 0.04
CA ASN A 35 -5.73 0.99 -0.21
C ASN A 35 -4.52 1.70 0.40
N PHE A 36 -4.04 2.73 -0.27
CA PHE A 36 -3.08 3.65 0.32
C PHE A 36 -3.73 5.03 0.40
N PHE A 37 -3.37 5.77 1.44
CA PHE A 37 -3.81 7.14 1.71
C PHE A 37 -2.58 7.99 1.97
N ASP A 38 -2.75 9.30 1.93
CA ASP A 38 -1.80 10.22 2.54
C ASP A 38 -1.79 10.09 4.09
N THR A 39 -1.16 11.03 4.78
CA THR A 39 -1.03 11.03 6.24
C THR A 39 -2.33 11.31 6.98
N GLY A 40 -3.25 12.08 6.38
CA GLY A 40 -4.58 12.38 6.89
C GLY A 40 -5.55 11.19 6.84
N GLY A 41 -5.24 10.20 6.00
CA GLY A 41 -6.01 8.97 5.87
C GLY A 41 -7.31 9.16 5.10
N LEU A 42 -8.23 8.20 5.20
CA LEU A 42 -9.44 8.12 4.35
C LEU A 42 -10.32 9.39 4.31
N ASN A 43 -10.34 10.19 5.38
CA ASN A 43 -11.27 11.34 5.50
C ASN A 43 -10.57 12.63 5.94
N GLY A 44 -9.23 12.71 5.85
CA GLY A 44 -8.46 13.84 6.33
C GLY A 44 -7.44 14.28 5.30
N ASP A 45 -7.08 15.56 5.35
CA ASP A 45 -6.02 16.13 4.51
C ASP A 45 -4.64 15.76 5.07
N TYR A 46 -3.63 15.71 4.20
CA TYR A 46 -2.25 15.59 4.62
C TYR A 46 -1.74 16.84 5.35
N ASP A 47 -0.77 16.68 6.24
CA ASP A 47 -0.20 17.81 6.99
C ASP A 47 0.75 18.66 6.11
N ASN A 48 0.96 19.92 6.50
CA ASN A 48 1.92 20.79 5.84
C ASN A 48 3.37 20.30 6.01
N ASN A 49 4.22 20.58 5.02
CA ASN A 49 5.68 20.36 5.07
C ASN A 49 6.09 18.87 5.21
N GLU A 50 5.33 17.96 4.63
CA GLU A 50 5.62 16.54 4.62
C GLU A 50 6.48 16.11 3.41
N SER A 51 7.30 15.08 3.60
CA SER A 51 8.13 14.50 2.54
C SER A 51 8.38 13.03 2.83
N PHE A 52 7.65 12.15 2.13
CA PHE A 52 7.69 10.71 2.34
C PHE A 52 8.02 9.93 1.07
N VAL A 53 8.64 8.77 1.26
CA VAL A 53 8.80 7.75 0.24
C VAL A 53 8.16 6.45 0.74
N PHE A 54 7.13 6.01 0.02
CA PHE A 54 6.46 4.74 0.27
C PHE A 54 6.76 3.77 -0.88
N THR A 55 7.37 2.64 -0.54
CA THR A 55 7.74 1.62 -1.52
C THR A 55 6.77 0.45 -1.45
N ILE A 56 6.17 0.12 -2.59
CA ILE A 56 5.32 -1.07 -2.75
C ILE A 56 6.20 -2.18 -3.30
N CYS A 57 6.34 -3.27 -2.53
CA CYS A 57 6.96 -4.51 -2.96
C CYS A 57 5.86 -5.53 -3.30
N PRO A 58 5.58 -5.82 -4.58
CA PRO A 58 4.59 -6.82 -4.94
C PRO A 58 5.06 -8.22 -4.55
N GLU A 59 4.20 -9.00 -3.88
CA GLU A 59 4.52 -10.38 -3.50
C GLU A 59 4.57 -11.34 -4.71
N GLU A 60 3.87 -11.00 -5.79
CA GLU A 60 3.83 -11.77 -7.03
C GLU A 60 4.55 -11.06 -8.17
N PHE A 61 5.21 -11.84 -9.02
CA PHE A 61 5.82 -11.34 -10.25
C PHE A 61 4.73 -10.82 -11.19
N GLY A 62 4.85 -9.57 -11.64
CA GLY A 62 3.88 -8.98 -12.56
C GLY A 62 3.94 -7.47 -12.59
N PHE A 63 2.83 -6.86 -13.00
CA PHE A 63 2.65 -5.41 -12.99
C PHE A 63 1.87 -4.99 -11.74
N SER A 64 2.36 -3.97 -11.06
CA SER A 64 1.58 -3.25 -10.04
C SER A 64 0.62 -2.30 -10.72
N VAL A 65 -0.62 -2.24 -10.23
CA VAL A 65 -1.61 -1.25 -10.69
C VAL A 65 -1.91 -0.32 -9.52
N LEU A 66 -1.74 0.98 -9.77
CA LEU A 66 -2.15 2.04 -8.85
C LEU A 66 -3.38 2.72 -9.44
N GLU A 67 -4.49 2.69 -8.71
CA GLU A 67 -5.73 3.37 -9.08
C GLU A 67 -6.04 4.42 -8.02
N PHE A 68 -6.11 5.68 -8.43
CA PHE A 68 -6.49 6.77 -7.54
C PHE A 68 -8.01 6.89 -7.52
N SER A 69 -8.62 6.59 -6.37
CA SER A 69 -10.04 6.90 -6.13
C SER A 69 -10.27 8.40 -5.91
N GLU A 70 -9.24 9.09 -5.43
CA GLU A 70 -9.17 10.53 -5.20
C GLU A 70 -7.72 10.97 -5.37
N PHE A 71 -7.51 12.16 -5.91
CA PHE A 71 -6.19 12.76 -6.07
C PHE A 71 -6.35 14.27 -5.92
N ASP A 72 -6.06 14.77 -4.72
CA ASP A 72 -6.08 16.18 -4.36
C ASP A 72 -4.73 16.52 -3.73
N ILE A 73 -3.93 17.32 -4.44
CA ILE A 73 -2.65 17.83 -3.95
C ILE A 73 -2.62 19.33 -4.22
N GLY A 74 -1.97 20.09 -3.34
CA GLY A 74 -1.89 21.53 -3.41
C GLY A 74 -1.29 22.01 -4.73
N ASP A 75 -2.02 22.90 -5.42
CA ASP A 75 -1.63 23.45 -6.73
C ASP A 75 -0.29 24.21 -6.70
N ASP A 76 0.12 24.70 -5.52
CA ASP A 76 1.30 25.56 -5.32
C ASP A 76 2.44 24.83 -4.58
N GLY A 77 3.08 23.87 -5.27
CA GLY A 77 4.41 23.38 -4.90
C GLY A 77 4.47 21.95 -4.35
N ASP A 78 3.33 21.30 -4.15
CA ASP A 78 3.31 19.89 -3.77
C ASP A 78 3.57 19.01 -4.99
N THR A 79 4.18 17.84 -4.78
CA THR A 79 4.53 16.94 -5.88
C THR A 79 4.44 15.48 -5.44
N MET A 80 3.77 14.67 -6.26
CA MET A 80 3.85 13.21 -6.19
C MET A 80 4.62 12.70 -7.39
N ILE A 81 5.63 11.86 -7.15
CA ILE A 81 6.43 11.23 -8.21
C ILE A 81 6.35 9.72 -8.02
N ILE A 82 6.02 9.01 -9.10
CA ILE A 82 5.95 7.54 -9.10
C ILE A 82 7.16 7.00 -9.84
N TYR A 83 7.92 6.13 -9.16
CA TYR A 83 9.08 5.44 -9.71
C TYR A 83 8.76 3.97 -9.95
N ASN A 84 9.32 3.39 -11.01
CA ASN A 84 9.32 1.94 -11.24
C ASN A 84 10.67 1.34 -10.81
N SER A 85 11.03 1.54 -9.55
CA SER A 85 12.29 1.11 -8.95
C SER A 85 12.10 0.95 -7.43
N ASP A 86 12.99 0.19 -6.79
CA ASP A 86 13.12 0.12 -5.33
C ASP A 86 13.97 1.27 -4.75
N THR A 87 14.45 2.17 -5.62
CA THR A 87 15.21 3.37 -5.23
C THR A 87 14.42 4.65 -5.52
N ASN A 88 14.77 5.73 -4.82
CA ASN A 88 14.23 7.08 -5.06
C ASN A 88 14.77 7.72 -6.36
N ASP A 89 15.28 6.91 -7.29
CA ASP A 89 15.92 7.37 -8.52
C ASP A 89 15.03 7.06 -9.75
N PRO A 90 14.46 8.08 -10.40
CA PRO A 90 13.69 7.90 -11.63
C PRO A 90 14.46 7.30 -12.80
N LEU A 91 15.79 7.26 -12.73
CA LEU A 91 16.66 6.80 -13.81
C LEU A 91 17.09 5.34 -13.69
N GLN A 92 16.85 4.70 -12.54
CA GLN A 92 17.06 3.26 -12.40
C GLN A 92 15.84 2.50 -12.92
N ARG A 93 15.92 2.05 -14.17
CA ARG A 93 15.03 1.03 -14.76
C ARG A 93 15.58 -0.37 -14.53
#